data_AF-A0A7C6UP78-F1
#
_entry.id   AF-A0A7C6UP78-F1
#
_cell.length_a   1.000
_cell.length_b   1.000
_cell.length_c   1.000
_cell.angle_alpha   90.00
_cell.angle_beta   90.00
_cell.angle_gamma   90.00
#
_symmetry.space_group_name_H-M   'P 1'
#
loop_
_entity.id
_entity.type
_entity.pdbx_description
1 polymer ?
#
loop_
_entity_poly.entity_id
_entity_poly.type
_entity_poly.pdbx_seq_one_letter_code
_entity_poly.pdbx_strand_id
1 'polypeptide(L)'
;MKKGREIRNLPVIDFFSGQHLGYVQDFKTAQYDKLQGLYVVSPENEVFYLPLEAIAKLGNDAVLVKSELLKVSTGQTEWGEDGALTERAVLTSSGEVLGQVADLLIERKEGYICGYEVTDGYLKDVFLGRRVIATTDILTWGKDTVIIKER
;
A
#
# COMPACT_ATOMS: atom_id res chain seq x y z
N MET A 1 10.04 -1.43 -8.97
CA MET A 1 9.04 -1.67 -7.90
C MET A 1 9.33 -0.73 -6.74
N LYS A 2 8.31 -0.31 -5.98
CA LYS A 2 8.46 0.54 -4.80
C LYS A 2 7.74 -0.09 -3.62
N LYS A 3 8.36 -0.10 -2.43
CA LYS A 3 7.74 -0.69 -1.23
C LYS A 3 6.72 0.28 -0.65
N GLY A 4 5.62 -0.22 -0.09
CA GLY A 4 4.62 0.62 0.58
C GLY A 4 5.25 1.49 1.67
N ARG A 5 6.16 0.95 2.48
CA ARG A 5 6.89 1.75 3.50
C ARG A 5 7.77 2.87 2.96
N GLU A 6 8.17 2.83 1.69
CA GLU A 6 8.92 3.91 1.03
C GLU A 6 8.00 5.01 0.48
N ILE A 7 6.68 4.79 0.50
CA ILE A 7 5.68 5.76 0.06
C ILE A 7 4.93 6.34 1.27
N ARG A 8 4.72 5.54 2.33
CA ARG A 8 4.21 6.05 3.61
C ARG A 8 5.11 7.18 4.11
N ASN A 9 4.48 8.20 4.69
CA ASN A 9 5.09 9.43 5.17
C ASN A 9 5.76 10.30 4.10
N LEU A 10 5.58 10.02 2.81
CA LEU A 10 6.01 10.97 1.79
C LEU A 10 5.07 12.18 1.76
N PRO A 11 5.61 13.39 1.58
CA PRO A 11 4.80 14.58 1.38
C PRO A 11 4.04 14.47 0.05
N VAL A 12 2.78 14.90 0.09
CA VAL A 12 1.90 15.02 -1.06
C VAL A 12 1.90 16.48 -1.48
N ILE A 13 2.35 16.74 -2.70
CA ILE A 13 2.57 18.10 -3.21
C ILE A 13 1.78 18.27 -4.51
N ASP A 14 1.02 19.36 -4.61
CA ASP A 14 0.37 19.73 -5.85
C ASP A 14 1.39 20.15 -6.91
N PHE A 15 1.29 19.54 -8.09
CA PHE A 15 2.26 19.68 -9.18
C PHE A 15 2.31 21.09 -9.76
N PHE A 16 1.18 21.81 -9.79
CA PHE A 16 1.09 23.12 -10.44
C PHE A 16 1.41 24.27 -9.48
N SER A 17 0.90 24.21 -8.25
CA SER A 17 1.06 25.27 -7.24
C SER A 17 2.26 25.07 -6.32
N GLY A 18 2.77 23.83 -6.20
CA GLY A 18 3.76 23.47 -5.20
C GLY A 18 3.21 23.41 -3.76
N GLN A 19 1.89 23.52 -3.59
CA GLN A 19 1.25 23.46 -2.28
C GLN A 19 1.46 22.09 -1.64
N HIS A 20 1.86 22.09 -0.38
CA HIS A 20 1.92 20.88 0.44
C HIS A 20 0.52 20.54 0.95
N LEU A 21 0.00 19.37 0.56
CA LEU A 21 -1.36 18.92 0.87
C LEU A 21 -1.41 17.99 2.09
N GLY A 22 -0.28 17.46 2.53
CA GLY A 22 -0.22 16.52 3.65
C GLY A 22 0.78 15.39 3.42
N TYR A 23 0.66 14.32 4.21
CA TYR A 23 1.53 13.14 4.13
C TYR A 23 0.74 11.88 3.83
N VAL A 24 1.32 10.98 3.04
CA VAL A 24 0.73 9.66 2.78
C VAL A 24 0.68 8.87 4.09
N GLN A 25 -0.54 8.52 4.52
CA GLN A 25 -0.78 7.72 5.70
C GLN A 25 -0.83 6.23 5.36
N ASP A 26 -1.65 5.86 4.37
CA ASP A 26 -1.81 4.46 3.96
C ASP A 26 -2.33 4.32 2.52
N PHE A 27 -2.63 3.10 2.10
CA PHE A 27 -3.06 2.75 0.75
C PHE A 27 -4.51 2.27 0.74
N LYS A 28 -5.24 2.61 -0.32
CA LYS A 28 -6.50 1.93 -0.65
C LYS A 28 -6.24 0.90 -1.73
N THR A 29 -6.55 -0.35 -1.44
CA THR A 29 -6.42 -1.45 -2.39
C THR A 29 -7.79 -1.96 -2.82
N ALA A 30 -7.90 -2.47 -4.04
CA ALA A 30 -9.02 -3.30 -4.46
C ALA A 30 -8.53 -4.74 -4.56
N GLN A 31 -9.25 -5.65 -3.90
CA GLN A 31 -8.84 -7.05 -3.77
C GLN A 31 -7.47 -7.14 -3.08
N TYR A 32 -6.41 -7.45 -3.82
CA TYR A 32 -5.03 -7.55 -3.32
C TYR A 32 -3.96 -7.27 -4.40
N ASP A 33 -4.35 -6.95 -5.62
CA ASP A 33 -3.44 -6.80 -6.75
C ASP A 33 -3.50 -5.39 -7.36
N LYS A 34 -4.43 -4.55 -6.91
CA LYS A 34 -4.65 -3.21 -7.47
C LYS A 34 -4.64 -2.13 -6.40
N LEU A 35 -3.79 -1.13 -6.59
CA LEU A 35 -3.85 0.13 -5.85
C LEU A 35 -4.97 1.00 -6.44
N GLN A 36 -5.91 1.43 -5.61
CA GLN A 36 -6.94 2.40 -6.03
C GLN A 36 -6.52 3.84 -5.73
N GLY A 37 -5.73 4.05 -4.68
CA GLY A 37 -5.32 5.38 -4.26
C GLY A 37 -4.59 5.37 -2.93
N LEU A 38 -4.39 6.56 -2.37
CA LEU A 38 -3.70 6.79 -1.10
C LEU A 38 -4.63 7.47 -0.11
N TYR A 39 -4.47 7.15 1.15
CA TYR A 39 -4.99 7.95 2.26
C TYR A 39 -3.93 8.98 2.64
N VAL A 40 -4.33 10.24 2.75
CA VAL A 40 -3.44 11.36 3.05
C VAL A 40 -3.96 12.07 4.29
N VAL A 41 -3.06 12.45 5.18
CA VAL A 41 -3.37 13.27 6.36
C VAL A 41 -2.88 14.69 6.07
N SER A 42 -3.80 15.65 6.09
CA SER A 42 -3.48 17.07 5.89
C SER A 42 -2.73 17.65 7.10
N PRO A 43 -2.11 18.83 6.96
CA PRO A 43 -1.51 19.55 8.10
C PRO A 43 -2.50 19.82 9.25
N GLU A 44 -3.78 19.93 8.95
CA GLU A 44 -4.88 20.13 9.90
C GLU A 44 -5.36 18.81 10.55
N ASN A 45 -4.69 17.68 10.28
CA ASN A 45 -5.03 16.33 10.70
C ASN A 45 -6.34 15.78 10.09
N GLU A 46 -6.77 16.32 8.95
CA GLU A 46 -7.90 15.76 8.21
C GLU A 46 -7.41 14.62 7.31
N VAL A 47 -8.10 13.47 7.37
CA VAL A 47 -7.83 12.35 6.47
C VAL A 47 -8.66 12.50 5.21
N PHE A 48 -8.02 12.47 4.05
CA PHE A 48 -8.70 12.45 2.77
C PHE A 48 -8.14 11.37 1.84
N TYR A 49 -8.97 10.98 0.88
CA TYR A 49 -8.62 9.99 -0.13
C TYR A 49 -8.11 10.66 -1.41
N LEU A 50 -6.95 10.19 -1.86
CA LEU A 50 -6.31 10.60 -3.10
C LEU A 50 -6.42 9.44 -4.11
N PRO A 51 -7.34 9.52 -5.10
CA PRO A 51 -7.47 8.49 -6.12
C PRO A 51 -6.21 8.40 -6.99
N LEU A 52 -5.88 7.19 -7.47
CA LEU A 52 -4.67 6.94 -8.27
C LEU A 52 -4.60 7.83 -9.51
N GLU A 53 -5.74 8.18 -10.11
CA GLU A 53 -5.82 9.04 -11.29
C GLU A 53 -5.38 10.49 -11.03
N ALA A 54 -5.46 10.94 -9.77
CA ALA A 54 -4.97 12.26 -9.36
C ALA A 54 -3.45 12.26 -9.12
N ILE A 55 -2.81 11.09 -9.03
CA ILE A 55 -1.37 10.96 -8.80
C ILE A 55 -0.63 11.10 -10.12
N ALA A 56 0.06 12.21 -10.30
CA ALA A 56 0.92 12.43 -11.46
C ALA A 56 2.22 11.62 -11.37
N LYS A 57 2.80 11.51 -10.17
CA LYS A 57 4.07 10.81 -9.96
C LYS A 57 4.25 10.32 -8.52
N LEU A 58 4.60 9.05 -8.36
CA LEU A 58 5.15 8.49 -7.13
C LEU A 58 6.69 8.66 -7.16
N GLY A 59 7.17 9.81 -6.69
CA GLY A 59 8.59 10.14 -6.60
C GLY A 59 9.29 9.37 -5.48
N ASN A 60 10.61 9.54 -5.32
CA ASN A 60 11.34 8.94 -4.20
C ASN A 60 11.06 9.70 -2.90
N ASP A 61 11.01 11.03 -2.98
CA ASP A 61 10.93 11.95 -1.83
C ASP A 61 9.58 12.67 -1.70
N ALA A 62 8.70 12.55 -2.69
CA ALA A 62 7.37 13.17 -2.69
C ALA A 62 6.39 12.44 -3.63
N VAL A 63 5.09 12.54 -3.33
CA VAL A 63 4.00 12.20 -4.24
C VAL A 63 3.49 13.47 -4.89
N LEU A 64 3.60 13.55 -6.22
CA LEU A 64 3.11 14.70 -6.99
C LEU A 64 1.70 14.42 -7.49
N VAL A 65 0.78 15.35 -7.26
CA VAL A 65 -0.63 15.20 -7.63
C VAL A 65 -1.10 16.36 -8.50
N LYS A 66 -2.20 16.16 -9.22
CA LYS A 66 -2.93 17.23 -9.89
C LYS A 66 -4.18 17.55 -9.07
N SER A 67 -4.10 18.56 -8.21
CA SER A 67 -5.18 18.88 -7.28
C SER A 67 -6.50 19.23 -7.97
N GLU A 68 -6.49 19.71 -9.23
CA GLU A 68 -7.73 19.96 -9.96
C GLU A 68 -8.56 18.69 -10.24
N LEU A 69 -7.93 17.51 -10.15
CA LEU A 69 -8.59 16.21 -10.30
C LEU A 69 -9.11 15.66 -8.96
N LEU A 70 -8.75 16.28 -7.84
CA LEU A 70 -9.32 15.97 -6.55
C LEU A 70 -10.76 16.46 -6.53
N LYS A 71 -11.70 15.56 -6.84
CA LYS A 71 -13.09 15.77 -6.45
C LYS A 71 -13.09 15.79 -4.93
N VAL A 72 -13.29 16.96 -4.35
CA VAL A 72 -13.44 17.15 -2.90
C VAL A 72 -14.63 16.32 -2.43
N SER A 73 -14.38 15.08 -2.05
CA SER A 73 -15.32 14.28 -1.30
C SER A 73 -15.18 14.68 0.17
N THR A 74 -15.83 15.79 0.53
CA THR A 74 -16.16 16.13 1.92
C THR A 74 -17.14 15.07 2.42
N GLY A 75 -16.62 13.96 2.90
CA GLY A 75 -17.40 12.86 3.41
C GLY A 75 -16.45 11.85 4.01
N GLN A 76 -16.59 11.65 5.32
CA GLN A 76 -15.83 10.71 6.15
C GLN A 76 -15.35 9.54 5.31
N THR A 77 -14.06 9.53 4.95
CA THR A 77 -13.49 8.37 4.32
C THR A 77 -13.19 7.42 5.45
N GLU A 78 -14.17 6.58 5.79
CA GLU A 78 -13.93 5.42 6.64
C GLU A 78 -12.62 4.78 6.15
N TRP A 79 -11.64 4.65 7.05
CA TRP A 79 -10.51 3.76 6.80
C TRP A 79 -11.15 2.43 6.43
N GLY A 80 -11.06 2.05 5.15
CA GLY A 80 -11.67 0.80 4.71
C GLY A 80 -11.12 -0.34 5.56
N GLU A 81 -11.84 -1.46 5.63
CA GLU A 81 -11.36 -2.68 6.32
C GLU A 81 -9.97 -3.16 5.83
N ASP A 82 -9.45 -2.58 4.75
CA ASP A 82 -8.09 -2.73 4.19
C ASP A 82 -6.98 -2.02 5.00
N GLY A 83 -7.31 -1.15 5.96
CA GLY A 83 -6.34 -0.37 6.75
C GLY A 83 -5.35 -1.20 7.58
N ALA A 84 -5.55 -2.52 7.65
CA ALA A 84 -4.62 -3.48 8.22
C ALA A 84 -4.17 -4.49 7.17
N LEU A 85 -3.60 -4.03 6.04
CA LEU A 85 -2.82 -4.90 5.14
C LEU A 85 -1.78 -5.75 5.90
N THR A 86 -1.38 -5.32 7.10
CA THR A 86 -0.25 -5.80 7.91
C THR A 86 -0.55 -6.91 8.94
N GLU A 87 -1.75 -7.48 9.00
CA GLU A 87 -2.07 -8.47 10.05
C GLU A 87 -2.50 -9.85 9.53
N ARG A 88 -2.29 -10.14 8.23
CA ARG A 88 -2.69 -11.44 7.65
C ARG A 88 -1.56 -12.45 7.74
N ALA A 89 -1.84 -13.64 8.29
CA ALA A 89 -0.93 -14.76 8.24
C ALA A 89 -0.78 -15.29 6.81
N VAL A 90 0.42 -15.72 6.42
CA VAL A 90 0.68 -16.29 5.10
C VAL A 90 0.97 -17.78 5.24
N LEU A 91 0.23 -18.62 4.52
CA LEU A 91 0.37 -20.07 4.52
C LEU A 91 0.55 -20.64 3.11
N THR A 92 1.23 -21.78 3.00
CA THR A 92 1.22 -22.60 1.78
C THR A 92 -0.10 -23.36 1.65
N SER A 93 -0.39 -23.87 0.45
CA SER A 93 -1.52 -24.80 0.22
C SER A 93 -1.43 -26.10 1.03
N SER A 94 -0.24 -26.47 1.52
CA SER A 94 -0.02 -27.60 2.43
C SER A 94 -0.22 -27.25 3.91
N GLY A 95 -0.41 -25.97 4.25
CA GLY A 95 -0.68 -25.51 5.62
C GLY A 95 0.57 -25.08 6.41
N GLU A 96 1.73 -24.94 5.78
CA GLU A 96 2.92 -24.38 6.43
C GLU A 96 2.76 -22.86 6.61
N VAL A 97 3.02 -22.36 7.83
CA VAL A 97 3.01 -20.92 8.12
C VAL A 97 4.35 -20.29 7.72
N LEU A 98 4.28 -19.29 6.85
CA LEU A 98 5.44 -18.59 6.31
C LEU A 98 5.75 -17.27 7.02
N GLY A 99 4.77 -16.73 7.76
CA GLY A 99 4.88 -15.45 8.46
C GLY A 99 3.62 -14.61 8.32
N GLN A 100 3.77 -13.30 8.31
CA GLN A 100 2.67 -12.34 8.16
C GLN A 100 2.97 -11.32 7.05
N VAL A 101 1.94 -10.84 6.36
CA VAL A 101 2.06 -9.76 5.39
C VAL A 101 2.61 -8.51 6.10
N ALA A 102 3.73 -7.99 5.62
CA ALA A 102 4.46 -6.90 6.26
C ALA A 102 4.49 -5.63 5.41
N ASP A 103 4.44 -5.77 4.08
CA ASP A 103 4.39 -4.64 3.17
C ASP A 103 3.88 -5.07 1.79
N LEU A 104 3.49 -4.08 0.97
CA LEU A 104 3.10 -4.25 -0.42
C LEU A 104 4.18 -3.73 -1.37
N LEU A 105 4.27 -4.32 -2.55
CA LEU A 105 5.20 -3.95 -3.60
C LEU A 105 4.44 -3.42 -4.80
N ILE A 106 4.65 -2.13 -5.13
CA ILE A 106 3.94 -1.44 -6.21
C ILE A 106 4.81 -1.33 -7.46
N GLU A 107 4.22 -1.65 -8.60
CA GLU A 107 4.72 -1.32 -9.93
C GLU A 107 4.46 0.17 -10.22
N ARG A 108 5.52 0.97 -10.31
CA ARG A 108 5.43 2.44 -10.42
C ARG A 108 4.63 2.95 -11.62
N LYS A 109 4.60 2.21 -12.73
CA LYS A 109 3.99 2.67 -13.99
C LYS A 109 2.48 2.47 -14.04
N GLU A 110 1.94 1.52 -13.29
CA GLU A 110 0.58 1.02 -13.53
C GLU A 110 -0.27 0.96 -12.26
N GLY A 111 0.33 1.16 -11.07
CA GLY A 111 -0.41 1.07 -9.81
C GLY A 111 -0.83 -0.36 -9.45
N TYR A 112 -0.28 -1.37 -10.13
CA TYR A 112 -0.44 -2.76 -9.73
C TYR A 112 0.43 -3.09 -8.53
N ILE A 113 -0.11 -3.94 -7.67
CA ILE A 113 0.62 -4.59 -6.60
C ILE A 113 1.18 -5.89 -7.19
N CYS A 114 2.50 -5.95 -7.37
CA CYS A 114 3.16 -7.11 -7.95
C CYS A 114 3.46 -8.20 -6.91
N GLY A 115 3.41 -7.85 -5.63
CA GLY A 115 3.66 -8.78 -4.55
C GLY A 115 3.61 -8.16 -3.17
N TYR A 116 3.89 -8.99 -2.18
CA TYR A 116 3.90 -8.64 -0.78
C TYR A 116 5.19 -9.12 -0.12
N GLU A 117 5.70 -8.33 0.82
CA GLU A 117 6.74 -8.79 1.73
C GLU A 117 6.11 -9.52 2.90
N VAL A 118 6.71 -10.62 3.31
CA VAL A 118 6.31 -11.46 4.43
C VAL A 118 7.40 -11.41 5.49
N THR A 119 7.02 -11.08 6.73
CA THR A 119 7.90 -11.12 7.91
C THR A 119 7.65 -12.38 8.72
N ASP A 120 8.73 -12.99 9.22
CA ASP A 120 8.69 -14.06 10.23
C ASP A 120 9.34 -13.60 11.56
N GLY A 121 9.55 -12.29 11.71
CA GLY A 121 10.05 -11.63 12.92
C GLY A 121 11.11 -10.56 12.64
N TYR A 122 11.06 -9.44 13.39
CA TYR A 122 11.92 -8.27 13.15
C TYR A 122 13.44 -8.56 13.11
N LEU A 123 13.96 -9.37 14.05
CA LEU A 123 15.39 -9.69 14.06
C LEU A 123 15.80 -10.48 12.82
N LYS A 124 14.98 -11.46 12.42
CA LYS A 124 15.24 -12.26 11.22
C LYS A 124 15.15 -11.41 9.96
N ASP A 125 14.17 -10.49 9.87
CA ASP A 125 14.07 -9.54 8.77
C ASP A 125 15.37 -8.75 8.56
N VAL A 126 16.05 -8.37 9.65
CA VAL A 126 17.31 -7.61 9.59
C VAL A 126 18.46 -8.48 9.09
N PHE A 127 18.58 -9.73 9.57
CA PHE A 127 19.70 -10.61 9.24
C PHE A 127 19.53 -11.34 7.90
N LEU A 128 18.31 -11.76 7.57
CA LEU A 128 17.99 -12.63 6.44
C LEU A 128 17.16 -11.92 5.35
N GLY A 129 16.66 -10.73 5.64
CA GLY A 129 15.70 -10.04 4.77
C GLY A 129 14.28 -10.59 4.92
N ARG A 130 13.35 -9.94 4.22
CA ARG A 130 11.96 -10.38 4.13
C ARG A 130 11.75 -11.24 2.90
N ARG A 131 10.88 -12.24 3.02
CA ARG A 131 10.42 -13.02 1.88
C ARG A 131 9.49 -12.17 1.01
N VAL A 132 9.49 -12.41 -0.29
CA VAL A 132 8.55 -11.79 -1.22
C VAL A 132 7.65 -12.88 -1.82
N ILE A 133 6.34 -12.66 -1.78
CA ILE A 133 5.35 -13.46 -2.50
C ILE A 133 4.80 -12.65 -3.67
N ALA A 134 4.72 -13.26 -4.85
CA ALA A 134 4.10 -12.63 -6.01
C ALA A 134 2.58 -12.71 -5.91
N THR A 135 1.85 -11.71 -6.39
CA THR A 135 0.37 -11.77 -6.43
C THR A 135 -0.14 -12.94 -7.27
N THR A 136 0.62 -13.38 -8.28
CA THR A 136 0.32 -14.55 -9.11
C THR A 136 0.40 -15.90 -8.37
N ASP A 137 1.10 -15.92 -7.22
CA ASP A 137 1.25 -17.10 -6.38
C ASP A 137 0.12 -17.22 -5.35
N ILE A 138 -0.71 -16.18 -5.18
CA ILE A 138 -1.81 -16.15 -4.23
C ILE A 138 -3.00 -16.98 -4.76
N LEU A 139 -3.49 -17.90 -3.93
CA LEU A 139 -4.69 -18.69 -4.18
C LEU A 139 -5.92 -18.09 -3.49
N THR A 140 -5.74 -17.60 -2.26
CA THR A 140 -6.81 -17.04 -1.44
C THR A 140 -6.30 -15.82 -0.69
N TRP A 141 -7.05 -14.72 -0.76
CA TRP A 141 -6.86 -13.53 0.07
C TRP A 141 -8.03 -13.41 1.05
N GLY A 142 -7.87 -13.99 2.24
CA GLY A 142 -8.87 -13.96 3.30
C GLY A 142 -8.74 -12.73 4.20
N LYS A 143 -9.70 -12.59 5.12
CA LYS A 143 -9.67 -11.53 6.15
C LYS A 143 -8.43 -11.65 7.04
N ASP A 144 -8.14 -12.86 7.50
CA ASP A 144 -7.07 -13.14 8.48
C ASP A 144 -5.86 -13.86 7.86
N THR A 145 -6.04 -14.50 6.70
CA THR A 145 -5.08 -15.44 6.13
C THR A 145 -4.96 -15.29 4.61
N VAL A 146 -3.72 -15.33 4.12
CA VAL A 146 -3.36 -15.45 2.70
C VAL A 146 -2.82 -16.86 2.46
N ILE A 147 -3.37 -17.57 1.46
CA ILE A 147 -2.90 -18.89 1.05
C ILE A 147 -2.20 -18.76 -0.29
N ILE A 148 -0.98 -19.30 -0.41
CA ILE A 148 -0.19 -19.29 -1.65
C ILE A 148 0.03 -20.71 -2.19
N LYS A 149 0.35 -20.79 -3.48
CA LYS A 149 0.82 -22.03 -4.13
C LYS A 149 2.12 -22.49 -3.48
N GLU A 150 2.22 -23.81 -3.29
CA GLU A 150 3.49 -24.47 -2.99
C GLU A 150 4.37 -24.48 -4.26
N ARG A 151 5.67 -24.25 -4.11
CA ARG A 151 6.64 -24.27 -5.22
C ARG A 151 7.28 -25.64 -5.38
#